data_AF-A0A847UWP8-F1
#
_entry.id   AF-A0A847UWP8-F1
#
_cell.length_a   1.000
_cell.length_b   1.000
_cell.length_c   1.000
_cell.angle_alpha   90.00
_cell.angle_beta   90.00
_cell.angle_gamma   90.00
#
_symmetry.space_group_name_H-M   'P 1'
#
loop_
_entity.id
_entity.type
_entity.pdbx_description
1 polymer ?
#
loop_
_entity_poly.entity_id
_entity_poly.type
_entity_poly.pdbx_seq_one_letter_code
_entity_poly.pdbx_strand_id
1 'polypeptide(L)'
;MNRIAALVLIGLMMVLGGAAVALAGNLEIPQSVTLSPKQFQGYTPKKGDVTFNHASHMHIACADCHHTVPDTYTFEGCMTEGCHDDIQNRAEVNSVFRTFHTTKDTTKSCVGCHRNLKKQGQGDAPLACNSCHVK
;
A
#
# COMPACT_ATOMS: atom_id res chain seq x y z
N MET A 1 41.30 49.08 -6.06
CA MET A 1 41.11 47.69 -5.60
C MET A 1 39.78 47.62 -4.87
N ASN A 2 38.69 47.13 -5.51
CA ASN A 2 37.45 46.68 -4.83
C ASN A 2 36.26 46.33 -5.74
N ARG A 3 36.40 46.38 -7.08
CA ARG A 3 35.34 45.88 -7.98
C ARG A 3 35.65 44.53 -8.62
N ILE A 4 36.94 44.19 -8.72
CA ILE A 4 37.40 42.91 -9.27
C ILE A 4 37.26 41.77 -8.24
N ALA A 5 37.48 42.05 -6.95
CA ALA A 5 37.31 41.06 -5.88
C ALA A 5 35.83 40.66 -5.65
N ALA A 6 34.88 41.58 -5.86
CA ALA A 6 33.45 41.31 -5.71
C ALA A 6 32.89 40.41 -6.85
N LEU A 7 33.45 40.53 -8.06
CA LEU A 7 33.02 39.73 -9.22
C LEU A 7 33.58 38.30 -9.18
N VAL A 8 34.74 38.09 -8.56
CA VAL A 8 35.32 36.75 -8.37
C VAL A 8 34.57 35.95 -7.28
N LEU A 9 34.01 36.62 -6.27
CA LEU A 9 33.20 35.94 -5.23
C LEU A 9 31.80 35.54 -5.70
N ILE A 10 31.23 36.23 -6.69
CA ILE A 10 29.91 35.90 -7.25
C ILE A 10 30.02 34.81 -8.34
N GLY A 11 31.15 34.75 -9.06
CA GLY A 11 31.39 33.74 -10.09
C GLY A 11 31.69 32.34 -9.57
N LEU A 12 32.21 32.19 -8.35
CA LEU A 12 32.54 30.87 -7.78
C LEU A 12 31.33 30.16 -7.15
N MET A 13 30.23 30.88 -6.93
CA MET A 13 28.98 30.35 -6.35
C MET A 13 28.01 29.81 -7.42
N MET A 14 28.44 29.73 -8.69
CA MET A 14 27.64 29.27 -9.84
C MET A 14 28.17 27.96 -10.46
N VAL A 15 28.96 27.15 -9.73
CA VAL A 15 29.52 25.89 -10.25
C VAL A 15 29.09 24.64 -9.46
N LEU A 16 28.21 24.79 -8.45
CA LEU A 16 27.70 23.67 -7.62
C LEU A 16 26.17 23.52 -7.66
N GLY A 17 25.53 23.97 -8.74
CA GLY A 17 24.14 23.62 -9.05
C GLY A 17 24.07 22.17 -9.50
N GLY A 18 24.04 21.25 -8.54
CA GLY A 18 24.03 19.81 -8.78
C GLY A 18 22.96 19.41 -9.78
N ALA A 19 23.38 18.63 -10.78
CA ALA A 19 22.47 17.82 -11.57
C ALA A 19 21.90 16.73 -10.65
N ALA A 20 20.87 17.08 -9.88
CA ALA A 20 19.97 16.10 -9.31
C ALA A 20 19.12 15.57 -10.47
N VAL A 21 19.69 14.62 -11.21
CA VAL A 21 18.91 13.81 -12.14
C VAL A 21 18.02 12.95 -11.26
N ALA A 22 16.78 13.40 -11.04
CA ALA A 22 15.76 12.57 -10.45
C ALA A 22 15.58 11.37 -11.39
N LEU A 23 16.10 10.21 -10.98
CA LEU A 23 15.67 8.94 -11.55
C LEU A 23 14.21 8.76 -11.15
N ALA A 24 13.31 9.32 -11.95
CA ALA A 24 11.92 8.90 -11.96
C ALA A 24 11.92 7.48 -12.54
N GLY A 25 12.14 6.48 -11.69
CA GLY A 25 11.73 5.13 -12.01
C GLY A 25 10.23 5.15 -12.24
N ASN A 26 9.76 4.68 -13.40
CA ASN A 26 8.35 4.56 -13.66
C ASN A 26 7.76 3.55 -12.67
N LEU A 27 7.05 4.05 -11.65
CA LEU A 27 6.30 3.20 -10.73
C LEU A 27 5.07 2.68 -11.48
N GLU A 28 5.14 1.45 -11.97
CA GLU A 28 3.99 0.78 -12.57
C GLU A 28 3.07 0.26 -11.48
N ILE A 29 1.86 0.83 -11.39
CA ILE A 29 0.83 0.36 -10.46
C ILE A 29 0.10 -0.82 -11.12
N PRO A 30 0.16 -2.03 -10.56
CA PRO A 30 -0.53 -3.18 -11.15
C PRO A 30 -2.03 -2.95 -11.09
N GLN A 31 -2.73 -2.98 -12.23
CA GLN A 31 -4.18 -2.74 -12.24
C GLN A 31 -4.94 -3.73 -11.35
N SER A 32 -4.54 -5.01 -11.40
CA SER A 32 -5.14 -6.11 -10.65
C SER A 32 -4.05 -6.93 -9.98
N VAL A 33 -4.30 -7.34 -8.73
CA VAL A 33 -3.42 -8.19 -7.92
C VAL A 33 -4.23 -9.33 -7.33
N THR A 34 -3.71 -10.55 -7.42
CA THR A 34 -4.33 -11.73 -6.80
C THR A 34 -3.70 -11.98 -5.44
N LEU A 35 -4.49 -11.84 -4.38
CA LEU A 35 -4.12 -12.22 -3.02
C LEU A 35 -4.53 -13.68 -2.80
N SER A 36 -3.55 -14.58 -2.73
CA SER A 36 -3.80 -16.01 -2.57
C SER A 36 -3.26 -16.53 -1.23
N PRO A 37 -4.06 -17.26 -0.45
CA PRO A 37 -3.56 -18.00 0.71
C PRO A 37 -2.68 -19.20 0.32
N LYS A 38 -2.60 -19.56 -0.96
CA LYS A 38 -1.75 -20.66 -1.45
C LYS A 38 -0.25 -20.35 -1.36
N GLN A 39 0.11 -19.09 -1.10
CA GLN A 39 1.51 -18.72 -0.85
C GLN A 39 2.05 -19.33 0.46
N PHE A 40 1.18 -19.65 1.41
CA PHE A 40 1.57 -20.25 2.69
C PHE A 40 1.70 -21.77 2.55
N GLN A 41 2.93 -22.28 2.57
CA GLN A 41 3.20 -23.71 2.47
C GLN A 41 2.59 -24.48 3.65
N GLY A 42 2.06 -25.68 3.38
CA GLY A 42 1.44 -26.52 4.41
C GLY A 42 0.05 -26.04 4.89
N TYR A 43 -0.48 -24.95 4.34
CA TYR A 43 -1.84 -24.48 4.64
C TYR A 43 -2.85 -24.96 3.58
N THR A 44 -4.02 -25.41 4.02
CA THR A 44 -5.15 -25.73 3.13
C THR A 44 -6.17 -24.58 3.15
N PRO A 45 -6.32 -23.81 2.06
CA PRO A 45 -7.23 -22.68 2.00
C PRO A 45 -8.70 -23.06 2.21
N LYS A 46 -9.38 -22.32 3.10
CA LYS A 46 -10.84 -22.43 3.32
C LYS A 46 -11.68 -21.58 2.35
N LYS A 47 -11.04 -20.64 1.66
CA LYS A 47 -11.65 -19.70 0.72
C LYS A 47 -10.76 -19.57 -0.53
N GLY A 48 -11.39 -19.18 -1.64
CA GLY A 48 -10.69 -18.88 -2.89
C GLY A 48 -9.84 -17.62 -2.81
N ASP A 49 -9.13 -17.37 -3.90
CA ASP A 49 -8.25 -16.22 -4.04
C ASP A 49 -9.08 -14.92 -4.10
N VAL A 50 -8.46 -13.80 -3.73
CA VAL A 50 -9.09 -12.48 -3.81
C VAL A 50 -8.41 -11.68 -4.91
N THR A 51 -9.20 -11.17 -5.85
CA THR A 51 -8.70 -10.22 -6.85
C THR A 51 -8.91 -8.80 -6.35
N PHE A 52 -7.82 -8.10 -6.07
CA PHE A 52 -7.82 -6.69 -5.72
C PHE A 52 -7.56 -5.85 -6.97
N ASN A 53 -8.36 -4.81 -7.19
CA ASN A 53 -8.20 -3.88 -8.31
C ASN A 53 -7.85 -2.48 -7.80
N HIS A 54 -6.71 -1.92 -8.22
CA HIS A 54 -6.32 -0.56 -7.81
C HIS A 54 -7.25 0.50 -8.40
N ALA A 55 -7.79 0.28 -9.60
CA ALA A 55 -8.65 1.25 -10.28
C ALA A 55 -9.88 1.64 -9.44
N SER A 56 -10.50 0.70 -8.72
CA SER A 56 -11.65 0.98 -7.86
C SER A 56 -11.30 1.68 -6.55
N HIS A 57 -10.01 1.74 -6.20
CA HIS A 57 -9.51 2.31 -4.95
C HIS A 57 -8.60 3.53 -5.16
N MET A 58 -8.45 4.01 -6.40
CA MET A 58 -7.52 5.08 -6.77
C MET A 58 -7.84 6.44 -6.12
N HIS A 59 -9.03 6.60 -5.56
CA HIS A 59 -9.43 7.79 -4.80
C HIS A 59 -8.92 7.78 -3.35
N ILE A 60 -8.32 6.68 -2.90
CA ILE A 60 -7.75 6.51 -1.56
C ILE A 60 -6.25 6.80 -1.65
N ALA A 61 -5.68 7.47 -0.64
CA ALA A 61 -4.24 7.73 -0.63
C ALA A 61 -3.45 6.42 -0.57
N CYS A 62 -2.38 6.29 -1.36
CA CYS A 62 -1.61 5.04 -1.45
C CYS A 62 -1.11 4.57 -0.08
N ALA A 63 -0.67 5.52 0.76
CA ALA A 63 -0.16 5.27 2.10
C ALA A 63 -1.23 4.91 3.13
N ASP A 64 -2.53 5.06 2.83
CA ASP A 64 -3.58 4.59 3.74
C ASP A 64 -3.59 3.07 3.80
N CYS A 65 -3.43 2.41 2.64
CA CYS A 65 -3.32 0.94 2.54
C CYS A 65 -1.86 0.47 2.68
N HIS A 66 -0.93 1.06 1.94
CA HIS A 66 0.50 0.78 2.05
C HIS A 66 1.13 1.60 3.18
N HIS A 67 0.63 1.38 4.39
CA HIS A 67 0.90 2.19 5.57
C HIS A 67 2.35 2.12 6.08
N THR A 68 3.17 1.21 5.56
CA THR A 68 4.59 1.09 5.89
C THR A 68 5.49 1.90 4.96
N VAL A 69 4.99 2.36 3.80
CA VAL A 69 5.76 3.16 2.83
C VAL A 69 6.42 4.40 3.46
N PRO A 70 5.80 5.13 4.39
CA PRO A 70 6.47 6.27 5.04
C PRO A 70 7.74 5.87 5.81
N ASP A 71 7.81 4.63 6.31
CA ASP A 71 8.91 4.12 7.11
C ASP A 71 9.94 3.36 6.26
N THR A 72 9.47 2.57 5.29
CA THR A 72 10.33 1.69 4.48
C THR A 72 10.73 2.30 3.15
N TYR A 73 10.02 3.33 2.68
CA TYR A 73 10.13 3.90 1.34
C TYR A 73 9.89 2.87 0.20
N THR A 74 9.28 1.73 0.52
CA THR A 74 9.01 0.63 -0.43
C THR A 74 7.53 0.24 -0.42
N PHE A 75 7.01 -0.08 -1.61
CA PHE A 75 5.69 -0.69 -1.77
C PHE A 75 5.84 -2.21 -1.77
N GLU A 76 5.30 -2.87 -0.74
CA GLU A 76 5.34 -4.32 -0.59
C GLU A 76 3.95 -4.91 -0.43
N GLY A 77 3.84 -6.22 -0.66
CA GLY A 77 2.60 -6.97 -0.41
C GLY A 77 2.33 -7.10 1.09
N CYS A 78 1.07 -7.06 1.49
CA CYS A 78 0.70 -7.09 2.92
C CYS A 78 1.16 -8.36 3.65
N MET A 79 1.30 -9.47 2.92
CA MET A 79 1.61 -10.81 3.44
C MET A 79 3.09 -11.19 3.25
N THR A 80 3.98 -10.21 3.06
CA THR A 80 5.43 -10.46 3.10
C THR A 80 5.85 -10.98 4.48
N GLU A 81 6.96 -11.72 4.52
CA GLU A 81 7.51 -12.29 5.76
C GLU A 81 7.72 -11.19 6.81
N GLY A 82 7.24 -11.43 8.04
CA GLY A 82 7.30 -10.48 9.15
C GLY A 82 6.21 -9.41 9.17
N CYS A 83 5.28 -9.40 8.21
CA CYS A 83 4.18 -8.43 8.14
C CYS A 83 2.85 -9.06 8.57
N HIS A 84 1.92 -9.29 7.65
CA HIS A 84 0.65 -9.97 7.92
C HIS A 84 0.66 -11.39 7.36
N ASP A 85 1.64 -12.18 7.79
CA ASP A 85 1.98 -13.51 7.28
C ASP A 85 1.53 -14.66 8.20
N ASP A 86 0.87 -14.37 9.33
CA ASP A 86 0.34 -15.40 10.21
C ASP A 86 -0.99 -15.94 9.67
N ILE A 87 -0.89 -17.07 8.96
CA ILE A 87 -2.05 -17.76 8.39
C ILE A 87 -2.78 -18.67 9.40
N GLN A 88 -2.17 -18.96 10.55
CA GLN A 88 -2.70 -19.93 11.52
C GLN A 88 -3.57 -19.24 12.58
N ASN A 89 -3.09 -18.14 13.14
CA ASN A 89 -3.85 -17.35 14.10
C ASN A 89 -4.84 -16.43 13.41
N ARG A 90 -5.90 -16.05 14.13
CA ARG A 90 -7.00 -15.21 13.61
C ARG A 90 -7.22 -13.91 14.34
N ALA A 91 -6.59 -13.73 15.50
CA ALA A 91 -6.83 -12.59 16.40
C ALA A 91 -5.65 -11.61 16.47
N GLU A 92 -4.44 -12.09 16.20
CA GLU A 92 -3.22 -11.27 16.27
C GLU A 92 -3.16 -10.23 15.15
N VAL A 93 -2.38 -9.17 15.36
CA VAL A 93 -2.27 -8.04 14.40
C VAL A 93 -1.64 -8.50 13.08
N ASN A 94 -0.70 -9.45 13.12
CA ASN A 94 -0.07 -10.06 11.95
C ASN A 94 -0.91 -11.18 11.32
N SER A 95 -2.10 -11.48 11.86
CA SER A 95 -2.98 -12.49 11.27
C SER A 95 -3.53 -12.04 9.92
N VAL A 96 -3.35 -12.87 8.90
CA VAL A 96 -3.98 -12.72 7.57
C VAL A 96 -5.49 -12.49 7.72
N PHE A 97 -6.14 -13.27 8.60
CA PHE A 97 -7.59 -13.15 8.80
C PHE A 97 -7.96 -11.80 9.41
N ARG A 98 -7.32 -11.38 10.51
CA ARG A 98 -7.69 -10.13 11.18
C ARG A 98 -7.42 -8.93 10.29
N THR A 99 -6.27 -8.87 9.63
CA THR A 99 -5.84 -7.74 8.80
C THR A 99 -6.91 -7.35 7.78
N PHE A 100 -7.42 -8.31 7.02
CA PHE A 100 -8.38 -8.03 5.95
C PHE A 100 -9.85 -7.95 6.40
N HIS A 101 -10.20 -8.50 7.57
CA HIS A 101 -11.60 -8.65 7.99
C HIS A 101 -12.01 -7.84 9.23
N THR A 102 -11.08 -7.25 9.96
CA THR A 102 -11.42 -6.47 11.15
C THR A 102 -12.31 -5.28 10.80
N THR A 103 -13.42 -5.10 11.52
CA THR A 103 -14.27 -3.92 11.38
C THR A 103 -13.86 -2.77 12.31
N LYS A 104 -12.76 -2.95 13.06
CA LYS A 104 -12.22 -1.94 13.97
C LYS A 104 -11.33 -0.92 13.25
N ASP A 105 -10.73 -1.31 12.13
CA ASP A 105 -9.94 -0.43 11.27
C ASP A 105 -10.76 -0.12 10.02
N THR A 106 -11.12 1.15 9.83
CA THR A 106 -11.93 1.60 8.70
C THR A 106 -11.12 2.23 7.58
N THR A 107 -9.79 2.23 7.70
CA THR A 107 -8.88 2.88 6.75
C THR A 107 -8.26 1.86 5.81
N LYS A 108 -7.75 0.74 6.34
CA LYS A 108 -6.95 -0.23 5.57
C LYS A 108 -7.43 -1.67 5.64
N SER A 109 -8.35 -2.00 6.54
CA SER A 109 -9.00 -3.31 6.50
C SER A 109 -10.08 -3.32 5.41
N CYS A 110 -10.07 -4.35 4.56
CA CYS A 110 -11.00 -4.47 3.43
C CYS A 110 -12.46 -4.41 3.92
N VAL A 111 -12.83 -5.32 4.82
CA VAL A 111 -14.20 -5.39 5.35
C VAL A 111 -14.51 -4.18 6.24
N GLY A 112 -13.52 -3.66 6.96
CA GLY A 112 -13.71 -2.51 7.84
C GLY A 112 -14.08 -1.23 7.10
N CYS A 113 -13.32 -0.88 6.05
CA CYS A 113 -13.62 0.25 5.18
C CYS A 113 -14.97 0.05 4.46
N HIS A 114 -15.19 -1.11 3.82
CA HIS A 114 -16.44 -1.39 3.12
C HIS A 114 -17.68 -1.31 4.04
N ARG A 115 -17.55 -1.77 5.29
CA ARG A 115 -18.63 -1.69 6.26
C ARG A 115 -18.88 -0.25 6.70
N ASN A 116 -17.84 0.58 6.79
CA ASN A 116 -17.96 1.98 7.10
C ASN A 116 -18.71 2.74 5.99
N LEU A 117 -18.36 2.50 4.72
CA LEU A 117 -19.05 3.05 3.55
C LEU A 117 -20.55 2.70 3.57
N LYS A 118 -20.87 1.42 3.82
CA LYS A 118 -22.27 0.98 3.93
C LYS A 118 -23.04 1.67 5.06
N LYS A 119 -22.40 1.93 6.21
CA LYS A 119 -23.04 2.67 7.33
C LYS A 119 -23.34 4.12 6.96
N GLN A 120 -22.53 4.72 6.09
CA GLN A 120 -22.72 6.07 5.59
C GLN A 120 -23.72 6.13 4.43
N GLY A 121 -24.29 5.00 4.00
CA GLY A 121 -25.14 4.92 2.82
C GLY A 121 -24.39 5.16 1.52
N GLN A 122 -23.07 4.91 1.51
CA GLN A 122 -22.19 5.18 0.37
C GLN A 122 -21.71 3.87 -0.25
N GLY A 123 -21.85 3.75 -1.57
CA GLY A 123 -21.18 2.75 -2.39
C GLY A 123 -21.70 1.30 -2.28
N ASP A 124 -21.32 0.51 -3.28
CA ASP A 124 -21.67 -0.91 -3.40
C ASP A 124 -20.52 -1.83 -2.95
N ALA A 125 -19.73 -1.35 -1.98
CA ALA A 125 -18.53 -2.04 -1.52
C ALA A 125 -18.87 -3.43 -0.94
N PRO A 126 -18.26 -4.52 -1.43
CA PRO A 126 -18.70 -5.87 -1.10
C PRO A 126 -18.40 -6.23 0.36
N LEU A 127 -19.38 -6.87 1.02
CA LEU A 127 -19.24 -7.44 2.37
C LEU A 127 -19.45 -8.96 2.40
N ALA A 128 -20.06 -9.53 1.36
CA ALA A 128 -20.30 -10.96 1.30
C ALA A 128 -19.00 -11.70 0.95
N CYS A 129 -18.72 -12.82 1.62
CA CYS A 129 -17.46 -13.54 1.47
C CYS A 129 -17.16 -13.88 0.01
N ASN A 130 -18.16 -14.34 -0.75
CA ASN A 130 -17.97 -14.78 -2.14
C ASN A 130 -17.95 -13.63 -3.16
N SER A 131 -18.19 -12.38 -2.71
CA SER A 131 -17.99 -11.19 -3.55
C SER A 131 -16.52 -10.76 -3.58
N CYS A 132 -15.73 -11.15 -2.57
CA CYS A 132 -14.28 -10.93 -2.55
C CYS A 132 -13.51 -12.22 -2.88
N HIS A 133 -13.91 -13.35 -2.29
CA HIS A 133 -13.30 -14.66 -2.54
C HIS A 133 -13.96 -15.34 -3.73
N VAL A 134 -13.39 -15.13 -4.91
CA VAL A 134 -13.85 -15.75 -6.15
C VAL A 134 -13.37 -17.21 -6.15
N LYS A 135 -14.22 -18.13 -6.62
CA LYS A 135 -13.88 -19.56 -6.74
C LYS A 135 -13.11 -19.83 -8.02
#